data_AF-A0A1B0BNK9-F1
#
_entry.id   AF-A0A1B0BNK9-F1
#
_cell.length_a   1.000
_cell.length_b   1.000
_cell.length_c   1.000
_cell.angle_alpha   90.00
_cell.angle_beta   90.00
_cell.angle_gamma   90.00
#
_symmetry.space_group_name_H-M   'P 1'
#
loop_
_entity.id
_entity.type
_entity.pdbx_description
1 polymer ?
#
loop_
_entity_poly.entity_id
_entity_poly.type
_entity_poly.pdbx_seq_one_letter_code
_entity_poly.pdbx_strand_id
1 'polypeptide(L)'
;MPFISDVLFSETLKKYPQCWGLNNKYVNWQKDGKILADELTVTTNTTITLENVCLKYNGIRKSLMRLNKNPKGKRRTRLGAYLWYAIELGLQHAANRISNDALAYEVRPVKTSESIIQIEPETSESIIKIEPETSESIIQIEPETSESIIKIEPETSELSQKRLSQS
;
A
#
# COMPACT_ATOMS: atom_id res chain seq x y z
N MET A 1 6.14 14.98 -27.50
CA MET A 1 5.40 14.08 -26.59
C MET A 1 4.16 14.83 -26.12
N PRO A 2 2.93 14.32 -26.35
CA PRO A 2 1.71 14.99 -25.93
C PRO A 2 1.67 15.13 -24.41
N PHE A 3 1.06 16.22 -23.94
CA PHE A 3 0.91 16.46 -22.51
C PHE A 3 -0.16 15.52 -21.95
N ILE A 4 0.19 14.80 -20.88
CA ILE A 4 -0.74 13.96 -20.14
C ILE A 4 -0.77 14.48 -18.71
N SER A 5 -1.95 14.90 -18.23
CA SER A 5 -2.11 15.36 -16.85
C SER A 5 -1.78 14.24 -15.86
N ASP A 6 -1.14 14.58 -14.74
CA ASP A 6 -0.83 13.60 -13.69
C ASP A 6 -2.09 13.07 -12.99
N VAL A 7 -3.12 13.92 -12.84
CA VAL A 7 -4.40 13.51 -12.26
C VAL A 7 -5.08 12.52 -13.17
N LEU A 8 -5.26 12.88 -14.45
CA LEU A 8 -5.91 12.01 -15.43
C LEU A 8 -5.17 10.67 -15.57
N PHE A 9 -3.84 10.71 -15.74
CA PHE A 9 -3.05 9.49 -15.86
C PHE A 9 -3.17 8.60 -14.62
N SER A 10 -3.17 9.20 -13.43
CA SER A 10 -3.34 8.49 -12.17
C SER A 10 -4.72 7.82 -12.05
N GLU A 11 -5.79 8.55 -12.38
CA GLU A 11 -7.16 8.03 -12.35
C GLU A 11 -7.35 6.89 -13.35
N THR A 12 -6.87 7.04 -14.58
CA THR A 12 -6.91 5.96 -15.58
C THR A 12 -6.10 4.75 -15.10
N LEU A 13 -4.89 4.96 -14.57
CA LEU A 13 -4.06 3.87 -14.04
C LEU A 13 -4.73 3.11 -12.89
N LYS A 14 -5.49 3.81 -12.03
CA LYS A 14 -6.20 3.20 -10.90
C LYS A 14 -7.29 2.22 -11.34
N LYS A 15 -7.90 2.41 -12.51
CA LYS A 15 -8.91 1.50 -13.08
C LYS A 15 -8.32 0.17 -13.57
N TYR A 16 -7.01 0.13 -13.83
CA TYR A 16 -6.34 -1.02 -14.45
C TYR A 16 -5.23 -1.58 -13.56
N PRO A 17 -5.56 -2.36 -12.52
CA PRO A 17 -4.58 -2.93 -11.58
C PRO A 17 -3.53 -3.84 -12.23
N GLN A 18 -3.85 -4.45 -13.37
CA GLN A 18 -2.89 -5.23 -14.15
C GLN A 18 -1.69 -4.39 -14.65
N CYS A 19 -1.84 -3.08 -14.75
CA CYS A 19 -0.80 -2.15 -15.19
C CYS A 19 0.13 -1.68 -14.06
N TRP A 20 -0.14 -2.05 -12.80
CA TRP A 20 0.60 -1.55 -11.64
C TRP A 20 1.98 -2.18 -11.49
N GLY A 21 2.19 -3.40 -12.02
CA GLY A 21 3.47 -4.10 -11.90
C GLY A 21 3.89 -4.29 -10.43
N LEU A 22 2.94 -4.73 -9.60
CA LEU A 22 3.17 -5.09 -8.19
C LEU A 22 4.15 -6.26 -8.09
N ASN A 23 5.00 -6.27 -7.06
CA ASN A 23 5.94 -7.36 -6.76
C ASN A 23 6.85 -7.76 -7.95
N ASN A 24 7.24 -6.79 -8.79
CA ASN A 24 8.01 -7.02 -10.03
C ASN A 24 7.33 -7.98 -11.03
N LYS A 25 5.99 -8.15 -10.95
CA LYS A 25 5.25 -8.86 -11.98
C LYS A 25 5.38 -8.14 -13.32
N TYR A 26 5.58 -8.93 -14.37
CA TYR A 26 5.63 -8.44 -15.73
C TYR A 26 4.28 -7.82 -16.12
N VAL A 27 4.31 -6.59 -16.64
CA VAL A 27 3.14 -5.90 -17.19
C VAL A 27 3.16 -6.05 -18.70
N ASN A 28 2.08 -6.57 -19.29
CA ASN A 28 1.97 -6.68 -20.73
C ASN A 28 1.58 -5.32 -21.32
N TRP A 29 2.57 -4.47 -21.57
CA TRP A 29 2.35 -3.13 -22.12
C TRP A 29 1.70 -3.14 -23.50
N GLN A 30 1.89 -4.17 -24.33
CA GLN A 30 1.25 -4.25 -25.64
C GLN A 30 -0.27 -4.41 -25.53
N LYS A 31 -0.74 -5.15 -24.53
CA LYS A 31 -2.17 -5.37 -24.29
C LYS A 31 -2.73 -4.33 -23.33
N ASP A 32 -2.22 -4.29 -22.11
CA ASP A 32 -2.79 -3.49 -21.02
C ASP A 32 -2.42 -2.02 -21.15
N GLY A 33 -1.21 -1.73 -21.65
CA GLY A 33 -0.77 -0.37 -21.95
C GLY A 33 -1.53 0.27 -23.11
N LYS A 34 -2.01 -0.53 -24.07
CA LYS A 34 -2.82 -0.03 -25.19
C LYS A 34 -4.19 0.44 -24.71
N ILE A 35 -4.83 -0.32 -23.80
CA ILE A 35 -6.10 0.07 -23.18
C ILE A 35 -5.99 1.45 -22.50
N LEU A 36 -4.91 1.65 -21.74
CA LEU A 36 -4.58 2.95 -21.15
C LEU A 36 -4.44 4.07 -22.19
N ALA A 37 -3.73 3.79 -23.29
CA ALA A 37 -3.50 4.77 -24.36
C ALA A 37 -4.80 5.15 -25.08
N ASP A 38 -5.67 4.17 -25.35
CA ASP A 38 -6.96 4.38 -26.00
C ASP A 38 -7.90 5.21 -25.10
N GLU A 39 -7.99 4.90 -23.80
CA GLU A 39 -8.82 5.69 -22.86
C GLU A 39 -8.30 7.13 -22.68
N LEU A 40 -6.98 7.30 -22.58
CA LEU A 40 -6.37 8.63 -22.52
C LEU A 40 -6.60 9.42 -23.82
N THR A 41 -6.56 8.75 -24.98
CA THR A 41 -6.83 9.38 -26.28
C THR A 41 -8.25 9.91 -26.34
N VAL A 42 -9.24 9.08 -25.94
CA VAL A 42 -10.65 9.48 -25.88
C VAL A 42 -10.83 10.67 -24.93
N THR A 43 -10.21 10.62 -23.75
CA THR A 43 -10.42 11.65 -22.71
C THR A 43 -9.74 12.97 -23.04
N THR A 44 -8.55 12.94 -23.66
CA THR A 44 -7.78 14.15 -24.01
C THR A 44 -8.10 14.70 -25.39
N ASN A 45 -8.93 14.00 -26.17
CA ASN A 45 -9.17 14.26 -27.59
C ASN A 45 -7.87 14.49 -28.38
N THR A 46 -6.81 13.79 -27.98
CA THR A 46 -5.45 13.92 -28.51
C THR A 46 -4.87 12.53 -28.68
N THR A 47 -4.20 12.25 -29.80
CA THR A 47 -3.60 10.94 -30.06
C THR A 47 -2.50 10.62 -29.04
N ILE A 48 -2.80 9.71 -28.11
CA ILE A 48 -1.85 9.19 -27.12
C ILE A 48 -1.43 7.80 -27.57
N THR A 49 -0.15 7.65 -27.95
CA THR A 49 0.40 6.34 -28.33
C THR A 49 0.79 5.52 -27.09
N LEU A 50 0.93 4.21 -27.26
CA LEU A 50 1.47 3.30 -26.25
C LEU A 50 2.83 3.77 -25.72
N GLU A 51 3.70 4.26 -26.60
CA GLU A 51 5.02 4.77 -26.23
C GLU A 51 4.92 5.94 -25.24
N ASN A 52 3.98 6.86 -25.45
CA ASN A 52 3.76 7.99 -24.53
C ASN A 52 3.36 7.52 -23.13
N VAL A 53 2.48 6.51 -23.06
CA VAL A 53 2.04 5.89 -21.79
C VAL A 53 3.22 5.23 -21.08
N CYS A 54 4.00 4.42 -21.80
CA CYS A 54 5.18 3.74 -21.25
C CYS A 54 6.22 4.73 -20.71
N LEU A 55 6.52 5.79 -21.47
CA LEU A 55 7.47 6.83 -21.06
C LEU A 55 6.98 7.54 -19.78
N LYS A 56 5.70 7.91 -19.72
CA LYS A 56 5.13 8.57 -18.55
C LYS A 56 5.12 7.66 -17.33
N TYR A 57 4.64 6.42 -17.47
CA TYR A 57 4.66 5.42 -16.41
C TYR A 57 6.07 5.20 -15.85
N ASN A 58 7.05 4.99 -16.73
CA ASN A 58 8.44 4.76 -16.33
C ASN A 58 9.04 5.99 -15.63
N GLY A 59 8.71 7.20 -16.07
CA GLY A 59 9.11 8.44 -15.40
C GLY A 59 8.55 8.55 -13.98
N ILE A 60 7.26 8.21 -13.80
CA ILE A 60 6.60 8.20 -12.49
C ILE A 60 7.24 7.15 -11.58
N ARG A 61 7.38 5.90 -12.07
CA ARG A 61 7.97 4.80 -11.31
C ARG A 61 9.40 5.12 -10.85
N LYS A 62 10.25 5.64 -11.75
CA LYS A 62 11.61 6.09 -11.40
C LYS A 62 11.59 7.21 -10.37
N SER A 63 10.68 8.17 -10.50
CA SER A 63 10.57 9.30 -9.58
C SER A 63 10.11 8.88 -8.19
N LEU A 64 9.13 7.97 -8.10
CA LEU A 64 8.69 7.37 -6.85
C LEU A 64 9.80 6.55 -6.19
N MET A 65 10.51 5.71 -6.95
CA MET A 65 11.65 4.95 -6.44
C MET A 65 12.78 5.85 -5.91
N ARG A 66 13.08 6.94 -6.61
CA ARG A 66 14.07 7.94 -6.16
C ARG A 66 13.63 8.64 -4.89
N LEU A 67 12.36 9.03 -4.82
CA LEU A 67 11.79 9.69 -3.64
C LEU A 67 11.80 8.74 -2.43
N ASN A 68 11.51 7.46 -2.64
CA ASN A 68 11.53 6.45 -1.59
C ASN A 68 12.94 6.24 -1.02
N LYS A 69 13.96 6.21 -1.89
CA LYS A 69 15.37 6.06 -1.47
C LYS A 69 15.88 7.29 -0.73
N ASN A 70 15.55 8.48 -1.23
CA ASN A 70 16.04 9.75 -0.70
C ASN A 70 14.86 10.70 -0.42
N PRO A 71 14.09 10.47 0.67
CA PRO A 71 12.91 11.28 0.97
C PRO A 71 13.26 12.68 1.49
N LYS A 72 14.53 12.91 1.87
CA LYS A 72 15.04 14.17 2.40
C LYS A 72 15.24 15.17 1.26
N GLY A 73 14.37 16.17 1.17
CA GLY A 73 14.43 17.25 0.20
C GLY A 73 13.60 18.45 0.63
N LYS A 74 13.99 19.65 0.19
CA LYS A 74 13.25 20.89 0.49
C LYS A 74 12.19 21.24 -0.55
N ARG A 75 12.29 20.69 -1.76
CA ARG A 75 11.36 20.96 -2.86
C ARG A 75 10.15 20.05 -2.79
N ARG A 76 8.97 20.62 -3.02
CA ARG A 76 7.70 19.89 -3.14
C ARG A 76 7.77 18.85 -4.27
N THR A 77 7.26 17.66 -4.00
CA THR A 77 7.02 16.64 -5.03
C THR A 77 5.78 16.96 -5.86
N ARG A 78 5.86 16.72 -7.18
CA ARG A 78 4.70 16.78 -8.09
C ARG A 78 3.94 15.45 -8.15
N LEU A 79 4.32 14.47 -7.32
CA LEU A 79 3.77 13.10 -7.35
C LEU A 79 2.51 12.91 -6.49
N GLY A 80 1.84 14.00 -6.07
CA GLY A 80 0.65 13.95 -5.21
C GLY A 80 -0.45 13.04 -5.75
N ALA A 81 -0.71 13.11 -7.07
CA ALA A 81 -1.71 12.25 -7.72
C ALA A 81 -1.40 10.75 -7.58
N TYR A 82 -0.15 10.37 -7.30
CA TYR A 82 0.31 8.99 -7.23
C TYR A 82 0.55 8.51 -5.79
N LEU A 83 0.02 9.20 -4.77
CA LEU A 83 0.13 8.77 -3.38
C LEU A 83 -0.42 7.34 -3.19
N TRP A 84 -1.62 7.07 -3.73
CA TRP A 84 -2.23 5.74 -3.68
C TRP A 84 -1.29 4.69 -4.30
N TYR A 85 -0.69 5.00 -5.44
CA TYR A 85 0.19 4.07 -6.14
C TYR A 85 1.49 3.81 -5.38
N ALA A 86 2.02 4.82 -4.67
CA ALA A 86 3.17 4.65 -3.78
C ALA A 86 2.86 3.67 -2.63
N ILE A 87 1.64 3.75 -2.07
CA ILE A 87 1.17 2.84 -1.02
C ILE A 87 1.05 1.41 -1.56
N GLU A 88 0.40 1.24 -2.72
CA GLU A 88 0.24 -0.08 -3.38
C GLU A 88 1.58 -0.73 -3.72
N LEU A 89 2.59 0.06 -4.08
CA LEU A 89 3.95 -0.44 -4.33
C LEU A 89 4.76 -0.70 -3.05
N GLY A 90 4.23 -0.43 -1.86
CA GLY A 90 4.94 -0.56 -0.59
C GLY A 90 6.06 0.48 -0.40
N LEU A 91 6.01 1.60 -1.11
CA LEU A 91 7.03 2.66 -1.06
C LEU A 91 6.75 3.62 0.11
N GLN A 92 6.89 3.12 1.34
CA GLN A 92 6.49 3.82 2.56
C GLN A 92 7.14 5.21 2.73
N HIS A 93 8.45 5.35 2.46
CA HIS A 93 9.12 6.64 2.57
C HIS A 93 8.64 7.64 1.52
N ALA A 94 8.35 7.17 0.29
CA ALA A 94 7.76 8.04 -0.74
C ALA A 94 6.33 8.45 -0.37
N ALA A 95 5.51 7.52 0.10
CA ALA A 95 4.14 7.78 0.52
C ALA A 95 4.11 8.82 1.65
N ASN A 96 4.87 8.60 2.73
CA ASN A 96 4.97 9.55 3.84
C ASN A 96 5.47 10.92 3.37
N ARG A 97 6.43 10.96 2.44
CA ARG A 97 6.93 12.21 1.90
C ARG A 97 5.88 12.97 1.08
N ILE A 98 5.12 12.26 0.25
CA ILE A 98 4.03 12.86 -0.55
C ILE A 98 2.92 13.38 0.36
N SER A 99 2.52 12.61 1.38
CA SER A 99 1.50 13.02 2.36
C SER A 99 1.93 14.26 3.13
N ASN A 100 3.17 14.30 3.63
CA ASN A 100 3.71 15.47 4.32
C ASN A 100 3.77 16.71 3.42
N ASP A 101 4.16 16.55 2.16
CA ASP A 101 4.09 17.65 1.20
C ASP A 101 2.64 18.12 0.98
N ALA A 102 1.65 17.21 0.91
CA ALA A 102 0.24 17.61 0.78
C ALA A 102 -0.23 18.43 2.00
N LEU A 103 0.02 17.92 3.21
CA LEU A 103 -0.34 18.57 4.47
C LEU A 103 0.35 19.92 4.66
N ALA A 104 1.66 20.02 4.39
CA ALA A 104 2.41 21.27 4.55
C ALA A 104 1.86 22.42 3.69
N TYR A 105 1.17 22.11 2.58
CA TYR A 105 0.57 23.12 1.72
C TYR A 105 -0.92 23.35 1.96
N GLU A 106 -1.67 22.34 2.41
CA GLU A 106 -3.02 22.53 2.95
C GLU A 106 -2.98 23.37 4.23
N VAL A 107 -1.97 23.15 5.07
CA VAL A 107 -1.70 23.84 6.33
C VAL A 107 -0.78 25.06 6.12
N ARG A 108 -0.78 25.71 4.94
CA ARG A 108 -0.09 27.01 4.82
C ARG A 108 -0.66 27.93 5.90
N PRO A 109 0.14 28.42 6.86
CA PRO A 109 -0.38 29.24 7.93
C PRO A 109 -0.78 30.61 7.36
N VAL A 110 -2.06 30.96 7.48
CA VAL A 110 -2.34 32.30 8.03
C VAL A 110 -1.61 32.30 9.37
N LYS A 111 -0.74 33.30 9.59
CA LYS A 111 0.08 33.42 10.79
C LYS A 111 -0.80 33.27 12.03
N THR A 112 -0.79 32.11 12.64
CA THR A 112 -1.28 31.91 14.00
C THR A 112 -0.40 30.82 14.60
N SER A 113 0.31 31.24 15.64
CA SER A 113 1.25 30.49 16.46
C SER A 113 0.59 29.30 17.15
N GLU A 114 1.37 28.21 17.23
CA GLU A 114 1.27 27.08 18.18
C GLU A 114 0.06 26.13 17.96
N SER A 115 0.18 24.80 17.87
CA SER A 115 1.14 23.83 18.41
C SER A 115 1.24 22.63 17.45
N ILE A 116 2.45 22.14 17.16
CA ILE A 116 2.72 21.03 16.23
C ILE A 116 2.87 19.75 17.04
N ILE A 117 1.98 18.78 16.88
CA ILE A 117 2.22 17.40 17.35
C ILE A 117 3.10 16.72 16.29
N GLN A 118 4.41 16.61 16.56
CA GLN A 118 5.33 15.76 15.81
C GLN A 118 5.13 14.32 16.28
N ILE A 119 4.73 13.42 15.38
CA ILE A 119 4.81 11.98 15.64
C ILE A 119 6.08 11.48 14.96
N GLU A 120 7.09 11.18 15.77
CA GLU A 120 8.33 10.51 15.36
C GLU A 120 8.03 9.02 15.06
N PRO A 121 8.49 8.44 13.94
CA PRO A 121 8.38 7.00 13.75
C PRO A 121 9.55 6.30 14.47
N GLU A 122 9.30 5.83 15.68
CA GLU A 122 10.17 4.89 16.38
C GLU A 122 10.22 3.56 15.59
N THR A 123 11.42 3.21 15.12
CA THR A 123 11.74 1.87 14.63
C THR A 123 11.59 0.87 15.77
N SER A 124 10.58 0.01 15.71
CA SER A 124 10.50 -1.21 16.49
C SER A 124 9.89 -2.32 15.64
N GLU A 125 10.70 -3.32 15.32
CA GLU A 125 10.22 -4.59 14.78
C GLU A 125 9.32 -5.24 15.83
N SER A 126 8.03 -5.40 15.54
CA SER A 126 7.17 -6.35 16.24
C SER A 126 6.02 -6.81 15.34
N ILE A 127 5.83 -8.12 15.36
CA ILE A 127 5.05 -8.95 14.46
C ILE A 127 3.56 -8.61 14.53
N ILE A 128 2.95 -8.34 13.38
CA ILE A 128 1.50 -8.17 13.24
C ILE A 128 0.85 -9.57 13.24
N LYS A 129 0.04 -9.89 14.26
CA LYS A 129 -0.99 -10.94 14.17
C LYS A 129 -2.33 -10.24 13.89
N ILE A 130 -2.90 -10.49 12.71
CA ILE A 130 -4.29 -10.17 12.39
C ILE A 130 -4.96 -11.48 11.98
N GLU A 131 -6.06 -11.84 12.66
CA GLU A 131 -7.04 -12.82 12.21
C GLU A 131 -8.46 -12.25 12.46
N PRO A 132 -9.50 -12.72 11.76
CA PRO A 132 -10.34 -11.86 10.93
C PRO A 132 -11.64 -11.40 11.60
N GLU A 133 -12.06 -10.18 11.29
CA GLU A 133 -13.40 -9.68 11.59
C GLU A 133 -14.38 -10.22 10.54
N THR A 134 -15.28 -11.11 10.97
CA THR A 134 -16.45 -11.53 10.19
C THR A 134 -17.67 -10.79 10.72
N SER A 135 -18.47 -10.29 9.80
CA SER A 135 -19.75 -9.61 10.00
C SER A 135 -20.69 -10.35 10.98
N GLU A 136 -21.53 -9.60 11.69
CA GLU A 136 -23.00 -9.55 11.54
C GLU A 136 -23.79 -9.31 12.84
N SER A 137 -24.78 -8.42 12.70
CA SER A 137 -26.09 -8.37 13.36
C SER A 137 -26.22 -8.47 14.89
N ILE A 138 -26.71 -7.34 15.41
CA ILE A 138 -27.47 -7.08 16.64
C ILE A 138 -28.43 -8.22 17.01
N ILE A 139 -28.31 -8.80 18.21
CA ILE A 139 -29.43 -9.27 19.07
C ILE A 139 -29.04 -9.08 20.55
N GLN A 140 -29.80 -8.29 21.30
CA GLN A 140 -29.75 -8.19 22.76
C GLN A 140 -30.34 -9.45 23.40
N ILE A 141 -29.60 -10.16 24.25
CA ILE A 141 -30.15 -11.07 25.27
C ILE A 141 -29.15 -11.18 26.44
N GLU A 142 -29.49 -10.63 27.61
CA GLU A 142 -28.93 -11.07 28.90
C GLU A 142 -29.54 -12.45 29.22
N PRO A 143 -28.84 -13.41 29.85
CA PRO A 143 -28.68 -13.31 31.30
C PRO A 143 -27.49 -14.09 31.96
N GLU A 144 -27.23 -13.72 33.22
CA GLU A 144 -27.02 -14.57 34.41
C GLU A 144 -26.10 -15.82 34.37
N THR A 145 -25.04 -15.72 35.19
CA THR A 145 -24.67 -16.65 36.28
C THR A 145 -24.83 -18.16 36.07
N SER A 146 -23.71 -18.91 36.05
CA SER A 146 -23.47 -20.07 36.95
C SER A 146 -22.11 -20.73 36.69
N GLU A 147 -21.43 -21.00 37.80
CA GLU A 147 -20.21 -21.82 37.95
C GLU A 147 -20.44 -23.31 37.66
N SER A 148 -19.33 -24.07 37.64
CA SER A 148 -19.19 -25.55 37.75
C SER A 148 -19.09 -26.33 36.42
N ILE A 149 -18.30 -27.39 36.21
CA ILE A 149 -17.41 -28.27 37.02
C ILE A 149 -16.79 -29.31 36.03
N ILE A 150 -15.49 -29.64 36.21
CA ILE A 150 -14.84 -30.98 36.09
C ILE A 150 -14.94 -31.82 34.78
N LYS A 151 -13.79 -32.26 34.19
CA LYS A 151 -13.17 -33.64 34.25
C LYS A 151 -12.19 -33.98 33.10
N ILE A 152 -10.88 -33.99 33.43
CA ILE A 152 -9.85 -35.05 33.31
C ILE A 152 -9.86 -36.06 32.12
N GLU A 153 -8.75 -36.02 31.34
CA GLU A 153 -7.93 -37.08 30.65
C GLU A 153 -8.53 -38.07 29.62
N PRO A 154 -7.72 -38.59 28.65
CA PRO A 154 -6.72 -39.66 28.94
C PRO A 154 -5.34 -39.56 28.22
N GLU A 155 -4.32 -40.13 28.86
CA GLU A 155 -3.01 -40.53 28.32
C GLU A 155 -3.07 -41.58 27.18
N THR A 156 -2.11 -41.50 26.23
CA THR A 156 -1.02 -42.49 25.98
C THR A 156 -0.54 -42.45 24.52
N SER A 157 0.78 -42.40 24.31
CA SER A 157 1.45 -43.04 23.16
C SER A 157 2.96 -43.20 23.40
N GLU A 158 3.39 -44.44 23.16
CA GLU A 158 4.69 -45.08 23.45
C GLU A 158 5.91 -44.41 22.81
N LEU A 159 7.01 -44.37 23.57
CA LEU A 159 8.35 -44.03 23.10
C LEU A 159 9.17 -45.32 22.96
N SER A 160 9.50 -45.71 21.72
CA SER A 160 10.46 -46.77 21.43
C SER A 160 11.71 -46.16 20.82
N GLN A 161 12.88 -46.30 21.47
CA GLN A 161 14.16 -46.52 20.81
C GLN A 161 15.32 -46.82 21.79
N LYS A 162 15.62 -48.12 21.89
CA LYS A 162 16.91 -48.77 21.63
C LYS A 162 18.18 -48.08 22.18
N ARG A 163 18.78 -48.67 23.22
CA ARG A 163 20.25 -48.76 23.36
C ARG A 163 20.67 -50.18 23.69
N LEU A 164 21.64 -50.64 22.92
CA LEU A 164 22.32 -51.93 22.97
C LEU A 164 23.61 -51.76 23.79
N SER A 165 24.11 -52.87 24.34
CA SER A 165 25.46 -53.14 24.89
C SER A 165 25.60 -52.94 26.40
N GLN A 166 26.25 -53.81 27.18
CA GLN A 166 26.93 -55.09 26.95
C GLN A 166 27.33 -55.67 28.33
N SER A 167 27.42 -57.00 28.39
CA SER A 167 28.15 -57.89 29.32
C SER A 167 28.02 -57.73 30.83
#